data_AF-A0A2G2DM68-F1
#
_entry.id   AF-A0A2G2DM68-F1
#
_cell.length_a   1.000
_cell.length_b   1.000
_cell.length_c   1.000
_cell.angle_alpha   90.00
_cell.angle_beta   90.00
_cell.angle_gamma   90.00
#
_symmetry.space_group_name_H-M   'P 1'
#
loop_
_entity.id
_entity.type
_entity.pdbx_description
1 polymer ?
#
loop_
_entity_poly.entity_id
_entity_poly.type
_entity_poly.pdbx_seq_one_letter_code
_entity_poly.pdbx_strand_id
1 'polypeptide(L)'
;MKKLLTLILLVLFSTNLSAHEGTGFDVRTPVCLKSYPTDPLLFNDTVSPFVTQIIERHGLEEWKATLLTNEMHRHLGLWSIIGAKMGVRARQLLEAPFDHLEVVSFAGNTPPFSCLNDGIQISTGASLGRGTISNTHLSKPEVIFFSHGKELRLRPKPEVITAVKQAIIKLSKEYGFQSDKYFKELEKVSVKYWLEWDRAEIFEETIEHSN
;
A
#
# COMPACT_ATOMS: atom_id res chain seq x y z
N MET A 1 22.25 -12.13 -38.05
CA MET A 1 22.04 -10.68 -37.87
C MET A 1 21.42 -10.43 -36.51
N LYS A 2 22.20 -9.75 -35.66
CA LYS A 2 21.88 -9.04 -34.39
C LYS A 2 20.92 -9.69 -33.39
N LYS A 3 21.54 -10.34 -32.40
CA LYS A 3 21.01 -10.59 -31.05
C LYS A 3 20.57 -9.26 -30.42
N LEU A 4 19.33 -9.20 -29.96
CA LEU A 4 18.76 -8.05 -29.25
C LEU A 4 19.36 -8.01 -27.85
N LEU A 5 20.09 -6.93 -27.55
CA LEU A 5 20.68 -6.63 -26.25
C LEU A 5 19.57 -6.50 -25.20
N THR A 6 19.57 -7.39 -24.21
CA THR A 6 18.88 -7.16 -22.94
C THR A 6 19.71 -6.18 -22.13
N LEU A 7 19.30 -4.91 -22.09
CA LEU A 7 19.91 -3.89 -21.25
C LEU A 7 19.40 -4.06 -19.82
N ILE A 8 20.14 -4.79 -19.00
CA ILE A 8 19.94 -4.83 -17.54
C ILE A 8 20.46 -3.49 -17.01
N LEU A 9 19.54 -2.64 -16.55
CA LEU A 9 19.86 -1.40 -15.86
C LEU A 9 20.36 -1.76 -14.45
N LEU A 10 21.68 -1.92 -14.31
CA LEU A 10 22.33 -2.10 -13.03
C LEU A 10 22.35 -0.76 -12.28
N VAL A 11 21.30 -0.46 -11.52
CA VAL A 11 21.33 0.64 -10.57
C VAL A 11 22.19 0.19 -9.39
N LEU A 12 23.43 0.69 -9.34
CA LEU A 12 24.32 0.53 -8.19
C LEU A 12 23.72 1.29 -7.00
N PHE A 13 23.01 0.58 -6.13
CA PHE A 13 22.63 1.10 -4.82
C PHE A 13 23.90 1.26 -3.98
N SER A 14 24.29 2.51 -3.74
CA SER A 14 25.30 2.85 -2.75
C SER A 14 24.65 2.73 -1.37
N THR A 15 24.98 1.67 -0.64
CA THR A 15 24.52 1.44 0.72
C THR A 15 25.24 2.40 1.67
N ASN A 16 24.58 3.48 2.02
CA ASN A 16 24.87 4.19 3.26
C ASN A 16 23.57 4.74 3.80
N LEU A 17 22.95 4.02 4.75
CA LEU A 17 22.24 4.65 5.86
C LEU A 17 22.03 3.63 6.99
N SER A 18 22.51 3.99 8.17
CA SER A 18 22.28 3.34 9.46
C SER A 18 20.82 2.95 9.64
N ALA A 19 20.50 1.66 9.45
CA ALA A 19 19.23 1.07 9.81
C ALA A 19 19.45 0.19 11.04
N HIS A 20 18.58 0.36 12.03
CA HIS A 20 18.48 -0.45 13.24
C HIS A 20 18.66 -1.94 12.89
N GLU A 21 19.49 -2.72 13.58
CA GLU A 21 19.65 -4.17 13.32
C GLU A 21 18.40 -4.98 13.75
N GLY A 22 17.22 -4.61 13.27
CA GLY A 22 16.00 -5.36 13.47
C GLY A 22 16.01 -6.61 12.61
N THR A 23 15.67 -7.75 13.19
CA THR A 23 15.26 -8.95 12.45
C THR A 23 13.78 -9.20 12.73
N GLY A 24 13.03 -9.64 11.72
CA GLY A 24 11.61 -9.99 11.86
C GLY A 24 10.61 -8.86 11.59
N PHE A 25 9.33 -9.21 11.61
CA PHE A 25 8.21 -8.27 11.47
C PHE A 25 8.01 -7.49 12.77
N ASP A 26 8.48 -6.24 12.80
CA ASP A 26 8.29 -5.33 13.93
C ASP A 26 6.94 -4.59 13.86
N VAL A 27 6.49 -4.09 15.01
CA VAL A 27 5.28 -3.28 15.08
C VAL A 27 5.66 -1.81 14.97
N ARG A 28 4.93 -1.03 14.18
CA ARG A 28 5.16 0.41 14.09
C ARG A 28 4.82 1.10 15.41
N THR A 29 5.77 1.88 15.91
CA THR A 29 5.60 2.78 17.06
C THR A 29 5.27 4.20 16.58
N PRO A 30 4.53 5.01 17.37
CA PRO A 30 4.30 6.40 17.05
C PRO A 30 5.56 7.24 17.35
N VAL A 31 5.84 8.24 16.51
CA VAL A 31 6.94 9.19 16.72
C VAL A 31 6.46 10.43 17.49
N CYS A 32 5.43 11.09 16.98
CA CYS A 32 4.89 12.33 17.58
C CYS A 32 3.67 12.08 18.47
N LEU A 33 2.87 11.06 18.16
CA LEU A 33 1.67 10.72 18.92
C LEU A 33 2.06 9.92 20.17
N LYS A 34 1.28 10.05 21.25
CA LYS A 34 1.40 9.13 22.40
C LYS A 34 0.93 7.72 22.02
N SER A 35 -0.13 7.66 21.23
CA SER A 35 -0.72 6.43 20.71
C SER A 35 -1.49 6.73 19.44
N TYR A 36 -1.68 5.73 18.59
CA TYR A 36 -2.59 5.83 17.45
C TYR A 36 -4.04 5.79 17.94
N PRO A 37 -4.95 6.62 17.40
CA PRO A 37 -6.34 6.63 17.82
C PRO A 37 -7.04 5.33 17.41
N THR A 38 -7.78 4.76 18.35
CA THR A 38 -8.60 3.54 18.17
C THR A 38 -10.00 3.68 18.75
N ASP A 39 -10.30 4.79 19.43
CA ASP A 39 -11.63 5.09 19.94
C ASP A 39 -12.53 5.55 18.78
N PRO A 40 -13.64 4.83 18.48
CA PRO A 40 -14.59 5.20 17.43
C PRO A 40 -15.04 6.67 17.47
N LEU A 41 -15.11 7.29 18.65
CA LEU A 41 -15.58 8.67 18.82
C LEU A 41 -14.61 9.72 18.26
N LEU A 42 -13.39 9.33 17.90
CA LEU A 42 -12.38 10.21 17.30
C LEU A 42 -12.49 10.29 15.76
N PHE A 43 -13.42 9.54 15.15
CA PHE A 43 -13.53 9.41 13.70
C PHE A 43 -14.84 9.99 13.17
N ASN A 44 -14.85 10.32 11.88
CA ASN A 44 -16.05 10.81 11.21
C ASN A 44 -17.17 9.76 11.17
N ASP A 45 -18.39 10.19 10.82
CA ASP A 45 -19.58 9.33 10.79
C ASP A 45 -19.47 8.13 9.85
N THR A 46 -18.61 8.21 8.82
CA THR A 46 -18.40 7.12 7.85
C THR A 46 -17.49 6.03 8.42
N VAL A 47 -16.41 6.41 9.10
CA VAL A 47 -15.38 5.48 9.60
C VAL A 47 -15.73 4.98 11.00
N SER A 48 -16.26 5.84 11.87
CA SER A 48 -16.55 5.57 13.29
C SER A 48 -17.25 4.22 13.53
N PRO A 49 -18.31 3.83 12.78
CA PRO A 49 -19.01 2.56 13.03
C PRO A 49 -18.17 1.30 12.78
N PHE A 50 -17.05 1.41 12.06
CA PHE A 50 -16.26 0.29 11.58
C PHE A 50 -14.89 0.17 12.25
N VAL A 51 -14.47 1.15 13.05
CA VAL A 51 -13.13 1.20 13.69
C VAL A 51 -12.80 -0.10 14.41
N THR A 52 -13.66 -0.52 15.36
CA THR A 52 -13.44 -1.75 16.14
C THR A 52 -13.38 -2.99 15.24
N GLN A 53 -14.34 -3.13 14.32
CA GLN A 53 -14.42 -4.29 13.42
C GLN A 53 -13.20 -4.42 12.50
N ILE A 54 -12.72 -3.29 11.97
CA ILE A 54 -11.52 -3.25 11.11
C ILE A 54 -10.28 -3.65 11.92
N ILE A 55 -10.12 -3.12 13.14
CA ILE A 55 -8.98 -3.44 14.00
C ILE A 55 -9.01 -4.92 14.41
N GLU A 56 -10.17 -5.44 14.81
CA GLU A 56 -10.33 -6.85 15.19
C GLU A 56 -10.04 -7.80 14.03
N ARG A 57 -10.51 -7.47 12.82
CA ARG A 57 -10.35 -8.31 11.64
C ARG A 57 -8.94 -8.26 11.06
N HIS A 58 -8.37 -7.07 10.93
CA HIS A 58 -7.13 -6.87 10.19
C HIS A 58 -5.91 -6.63 11.07
N GLY A 59 -6.11 -6.36 12.35
CA GLY A 59 -5.06 -6.07 13.31
C GLY A 59 -4.61 -4.61 13.29
N LEU A 60 -3.94 -4.24 14.38
CA LEU A 60 -3.59 -2.85 14.64
C LEU A 60 -2.54 -2.28 13.66
N GLU A 61 -1.64 -3.10 13.13
CA GLU A 61 -0.63 -2.60 12.18
C GLU A 61 -1.26 -2.14 10.86
N GLU A 62 -2.24 -2.89 10.34
CA GLU A 62 -2.96 -2.49 9.13
C GLU A 62 -3.85 -1.26 9.40
N TRP A 63 -4.47 -1.20 10.58
CA TRP A 63 -5.21 -0.03 11.02
C TRP A 63 -4.36 1.24 10.96
N LYS A 64 -3.18 1.21 11.60
CA LYS A 64 -2.22 2.33 11.61
C LYS A 64 -1.78 2.71 10.20
N ALA A 65 -1.38 1.73 9.39
CA ALA A 65 -0.89 1.97 8.04
C ALA A 65 -1.95 2.64 7.17
N THR A 66 -3.18 2.13 7.18
CA THR A 66 -4.26 2.63 6.35
C THR A 66 -4.77 3.98 6.85
N LEU A 67 -4.88 4.19 8.17
CA LEU A 67 -5.23 5.49 8.75
C LEU A 67 -4.24 6.58 8.30
N LEU A 68 -2.94 6.37 8.56
CA LEU A 68 -1.90 7.33 8.20
C LEU A 68 -1.83 7.59 6.68
N THR A 69 -2.04 6.53 5.88
CA THR A 69 -2.06 6.65 4.42
C THR A 69 -3.13 7.63 3.98
N ASN A 70 -4.37 7.48 4.48
CA ASN A 70 -5.48 8.30 4.01
C ASN A 70 -5.45 9.72 4.60
N GLU A 71 -4.89 9.91 5.80
CA GLU A 71 -4.61 11.25 6.33
C GLU A 71 -3.58 12.00 5.47
N MET A 72 -2.50 11.32 5.07
CA MET A 72 -1.48 11.89 4.17
C MET A 72 -2.06 12.12 2.76
N HIS A 73 -2.84 11.17 2.25
CA HIS A 73 -3.44 11.18 0.92
C HIS A 73 -4.64 12.14 0.80
N ARG A 74 -5.16 12.63 1.93
CA ARG A 74 -6.25 13.61 2.05
C ARG A 74 -7.64 13.11 1.66
N HIS A 75 -7.82 11.82 1.42
CA HIS A 75 -9.12 11.16 1.30
C HIS A 75 -8.97 9.63 1.41
N LEU A 76 -10.09 8.94 1.68
CA LEU A 76 -10.18 7.47 1.70
C LEU A 76 -10.19 6.89 0.28
N GLY A 77 -9.01 6.60 -0.24
CA GLY A 77 -8.79 6.09 -1.60
C GLY A 77 -8.67 4.56 -1.66
N LEU A 78 -9.35 3.93 -2.62
CA LEU A 78 -9.29 2.47 -2.82
C LEU A 78 -7.88 1.96 -3.11
N TRP A 79 -7.16 2.62 -4.02
CA TRP A 79 -5.78 2.23 -4.33
C TRP A 79 -4.81 2.51 -3.17
N SER A 80 -5.06 3.56 -2.38
CA SER A 80 -4.26 3.89 -1.20
C SER A 80 -4.43 2.82 -0.10
N ILE A 81 -5.66 2.35 0.15
CA ILE A 81 -5.95 1.23 1.06
C ILE A 81 -5.29 -0.06 0.57
N ILE A 82 -5.41 -0.38 -0.73
CA ILE A 82 -4.76 -1.56 -1.32
C ILE A 82 -3.24 -1.48 -1.15
N GLY A 83 -2.63 -0.30 -1.39
CA GLY A 83 -1.21 -0.07 -1.18
C GLY A 83 -0.78 -0.29 0.27
N ALA A 84 -1.56 0.22 1.23
CA ALA A 84 -1.28 0.05 2.65
C ALA A 84 -1.34 -1.44 3.07
N LYS A 85 -2.39 -2.15 2.64
CA LYS A 85 -2.52 -3.60 2.84
C LYS A 85 -1.36 -4.37 2.19
N MET A 86 -0.97 -3.98 0.98
CA MET A 86 0.10 -4.63 0.23
C MET A 86 1.45 -4.52 0.94
N GLY A 87 1.83 -3.33 1.44
CA GLY A 87 3.10 -3.19 2.13
C GLY A 87 3.13 -3.85 3.52
N VAL A 88 1.99 -3.89 4.24
CA VAL A 88 1.89 -4.71 5.47
C VAL A 88 2.07 -6.19 5.14
N ARG A 89 1.41 -6.68 4.09
CA ARG A 89 1.56 -8.08 3.64
C ARG A 89 2.99 -8.39 3.20
N ALA A 90 3.65 -7.47 2.51
CA ALA A 90 5.03 -7.62 2.09
C ALA A 90 5.99 -7.77 3.28
N ARG A 91 5.85 -6.90 4.30
CA ARG A 91 6.64 -7.00 5.54
C ARG A 91 6.40 -8.33 6.27
N GLN A 92 5.16 -8.84 6.28
CA GLN A 92 4.84 -10.13 6.88
C GLN A 92 5.52 -11.29 6.17
N LEU A 93 5.43 -11.34 4.84
CA LEU A 93 6.00 -12.43 4.03
C LEU A 93 7.54 -12.42 3.99
N LEU A 94 8.13 -11.23 4.03
CA LEU A 94 9.59 -11.06 4.02
C LEU A 94 10.20 -11.04 5.42
N GLU A 95 9.38 -11.10 6.48
CA GLU A 95 9.80 -10.94 7.88
C GLU A 95 10.68 -9.69 8.06
N ALA A 96 10.29 -8.61 7.39
CA ALA A 96 11.10 -7.39 7.30
C ALA A 96 10.66 -6.36 8.35
N PRO A 97 11.63 -5.75 9.06
CA PRO A 97 11.34 -4.60 9.90
C PRO A 97 10.77 -3.43 9.10
N PHE A 98 10.15 -2.49 9.81
CA PHE A 98 9.71 -1.23 9.26
C PHE A 98 10.94 -0.49 8.73
N ASP A 99 10.78 0.22 7.61
CA ASP A 99 11.85 0.95 6.93
C ASP A 99 12.95 0.09 6.26
N HIS A 100 12.89 -1.24 6.31
CA HIS A 100 13.95 -2.13 5.78
C HIS A 100 13.71 -2.70 4.38
N LEU A 101 12.56 -2.41 3.76
CA LEU A 101 12.27 -2.87 2.40
C LEU A 101 12.82 -1.90 1.36
N GLU A 102 13.43 -2.45 0.32
CA GLU A 102 13.62 -1.77 -0.96
C GLU A 102 12.44 -2.09 -1.88
N VAL A 103 11.96 -1.10 -2.64
CA VAL A 103 10.69 -1.22 -3.38
C VAL A 103 10.82 -0.72 -4.82
N VAL A 104 10.29 -1.52 -5.75
CA VAL A 104 10.06 -1.12 -7.13
C VAL A 104 8.56 -1.22 -7.44
N SER A 105 7.91 -0.08 -7.62
CA SER A 105 6.49 -0.01 -7.96
C SER A 105 6.26 0.12 -9.47
N PHE A 106 5.33 -0.68 -9.98
CA PHE A 106 4.86 -0.62 -11.36
C PHE A 106 3.60 0.23 -11.52
N ALA A 107 3.17 0.94 -10.47
CA ALA A 107 1.97 1.77 -10.51
C ALA A 107 2.12 3.05 -11.33
N GLY A 108 3.35 3.51 -11.53
CA GLY A 108 3.65 4.79 -12.15
C GLY A 108 3.38 5.97 -11.22
N ASN A 109 3.49 7.17 -11.76
CA ASN A 109 3.27 8.43 -11.04
C ASN A 109 1.99 9.16 -11.48
N THR A 110 1.15 8.51 -12.28
CA THR A 110 -0.13 9.06 -12.75
C THR A 110 -1.32 8.17 -12.36
N PRO A 111 -2.52 8.76 -12.18
CA PRO A 111 -3.74 7.99 -11.97
C PRO A 111 -3.96 6.95 -13.08
N PRO A 112 -4.60 5.80 -12.77
CA PRO A 112 -5.34 5.55 -11.54
C PRO A 112 -4.53 4.91 -10.40
N PHE A 113 -3.36 4.33 -10.68
CA PHE A 113 -2.66 3.49 -9.70
C PHE A 113 -1.66 4.25 -8.83
N SER A 114 -1.30 5.49 -9.16
CA SER A 114 -0.30 6.26 -8.41
C SER A 114 -0.57 6.36 -6.90
N CYS A 115 -1.84 6.39 -6.49
CA CYS A 115 -2.23 6.42 -5.07
C CYS A 115 -1.81 5.15 -4.30
N LEU A 116 -1.59 4.03 -4.99
CA LEU A 116 -1.05 2.80 -4.41
C LEU A 116 0.31 3.06 -3.75
N ASN A 117 1.15 3.91 -4.37
CA ASN A 117 2.48 4.24 -3.86
C ASN A 117 2.42 4.92 -2.48
N ASP A 118 1.39 5.73 -2.21
CA ASP A 118 1.25 6.38 -0.90
C ASP A 118 1.04 5.35 0.21
N GLY A 119 0.16 4.37 -0.04
CA GLY A 119 -0.06 3.26 0.87
C GLY A 119 1.20 2.42 1.08
N ILE A 120 1.95 2.15 0.01
CA ILE A 120 3.23 1.43 0.09
C ILE A 120 4.22 2.18 0.96
N GLN A 121 4.48 3.46 0.67
CA GLN A 121 5.44 4.27 1.43
C GLN A 121 5.09 4.31 2.92
N ILE A 122 3.81 4.50 3.25
CA ILE A 122 3.38 4.57 4.64
C ILE A 122 3.43 3.20 5.32
N SER A 123 3.08 2.11 4.64
CA SER A 123 3.03 0.77 5.25
C SER A 123 4.39 0.09 5.40
N THR A 124 5.35 0.43 4.54
CA THR A 124 6.71 -0.15 4.56
C THR A 124 7.77 0.78 5.14
N GLY A 125 7.55 2.10 5.07
CA GLY A 125 8.59 3.10 5.35
C GLY A 125 9.56 3.34 4.18
N ALA A 126 9.48 2.51 3.13
CA ALA A 126 10.24 2.70 1.91
C ALA A 126 9.74 3.96 1.20
N SER A 127 10.53 5.04 1.20
CA SER A 127 10.05 6.37 0.80
C SER A 127 10.95 7.05 -0.21
N LEU A 128 10.37 7.96 -1.00
CA LEU A 128 11.11 8.71 -2.02
C LEU A 128 12.28 9.49 -1.39
N GLY A 129 12.08 10.08 -0.22
CA GLY A 129 13.12 10.85 0.49
C GLY A 129 14.27 9.98 1.03
N ARG A 130 14.01 8.70 1.34
CA ARG A 130 15.03 7.74 1.73
C ARG A 130 15.70 7.06 0.53
N GLY A 131 15.17 7.25 -0.68
CA GLY A 131 15.66 6.60 -1.89
C GLY A 131 15.36 5.10 -1.96
N THR A 132 14.47 4.59 -1.10
CA THR A 132 14.19 3.15 -0.94
C THR A 132 12.94 2.67 -1.68
N ILE A 133 12.27 3.57 -2.40
CA ILE A 133 11.21 3.26 -3.37
C ILE A 133 11.50 3.92 -4.70
N SER A 134 11.30 3.17 -5.78
CA SER A 134 11.33 3.68 -7.15
C SER A 134 10.04 3.34 -7.89
N ASN A 135 9.62 4.23 -8.80
CA ASN A 135 8.45 4.04 -9.63
C ASN A 135 8.89 3.85 -11.09
N THR A 136 8.40 2.79 -11.72
CA THR A 136 8.57 2.62 -13.17
C THR A 136 7.55 3.47 -13.94
N HIS A 137 7.64 3.49 -15.27
CA HIS A 137 6.62 4.11 -16.14
C HIS A 137 5.50 3.14 -16.54
N LEU A 138 5.48 1.95 -15.96
CA LEU A 138 4.37 1.02 -16.13
C LEU A 138 3.17 1.57 -15.36
N SER A 139 1.95 1.33 -15.87
CA SER A 139 0.71 1.74 -15.20
C SER A 139 -0.04 0.46 -14.81
N LYS A 140 0.52 -0.26 -13.84
CA LYS A 140 0.03 -1.55 -13.36
C LYS A 140 0.04 -1.57 -11.82
N PRO A 141 -1.00 -2.07 -11.15
CA PRO A 141 -0.99 -2.19 -9.69
C PRO A 141 -0.14 -3.41 -9.29
N GLU A 142 1.17 -3.33 -9.42
CA GLU A 142 2.10 -4.42 -9.13
C GLU A 142 3.36 -3.83 -8.49
N VAL A 143 3.89 -4.51 -7.48
CA VAL A 143 5.06 -4.03 -6.73
C VAL A 143 5.99 -5.19 -6.44
N ILE A 144 7.28 -4.92 -6.55
CA ILE A 144 8.35 -5.83 -6.12
C ILE A 144 8.99 -5.26 -4.86
N PHE A 145 9.15 -6.10 -3.85
CA PHE A 145 9.80 -5.80 -2.59
C PHE A 145 11.05 -6.66 -2.46
N PHE A 146 12.12 -6.07 -1.93
CA PHE A 146 13.36 -6.77 -1.69
C PHE A 146 13.75 -6.68 -0.21
N SER A 147 14.20 -7.80 0.34
CA SER A 147 14.75 -7.87 1.69
C SER A 147 15.69 -9.07 1.82
N HIS A 148 16.90 -8.87 2.34
CA HIS A 148 17.85 -9.96 2.65
C HIS A 148 18.04 -11.00 1.53
N GLY A 149 18.15 -10.56 0.27
CA GLY A 149 18.31 -11.47 -0.89
C GLY A 149 17.03 -12.23 -1.31
N LYS A 150 15.87 -11.85 -0.79
CA LYS A 150 14.56 -12.33 -1.27
C LYS A 150 13.90 -11.25 -2.12
N GLU A 151 13.26 -11.69 -3.20
CA GLU A 151 12.37 -10.89 -4.03
C GLU A 151 10.93 -11.36 -3.78
N LEU A 152 10.03 -10.44 -3.44
CA LEU A 152 8.59 -10.69 -3.36
C LEU A 152 7.86 -9.80 -4.36
N ARG A 153 7.12 -10.41 -5.27
CA ARG A 153 6.19 -9.72 -6.17
C ARG A 153 4.77 -9.87 -5.64
N LEU A 154 4.08 -8.74 -5.49
CA LEU A 154 2.65 -8.68 -5.15
C LEU A 154 1.85 -7.94 -6.23
N ARG A 155 0.69 -8.50 -6.56
CA ARG A 155 -0.27 -7.90 -7.48
C ARG A 155 -1.70 -8.15 -6.97
N PRO A 156 -2.62 -7.17 -6.92
CA PRO A 156 -4.01 -7.43 -6.59
C PRO A 156 -4.63 -8.39 -7.61
N LYS A 157 -5.39 -9.36 -7.14
CA LYS A 157 -6.06 -10.33 -8.00
C LYS A 157 -7.00 -9.64 -9.00
N PRO A 158 -7.24 -10.22 -10.20
CA PRO A 158 -8.05 -9.61 -11.23
C PRO A 158 -9.45 -9.14 -10.78
N GLU A 159 -10.10 -9.89 -9.90
CA GLU A 159 -11.40 -9.56 -9.32
C GLU A 159 -11.36 -8.30 -8.44
N VAL A 160 -10.27 -8.07 -7.70
CA VAL A 160 -10.06 -6.87 -6.87
C VAL A 160 -9.89 -5.66 -7.78
N ILE A 161 -9.05 -5.78 -8.81
CA ILE A 161 -8.85 -4.73 -9.82
C ILE A 161 -10.18 -4.38 -10.50
N THR A 162 -10.98 -5.39 -10.82
CA THR A 162 -12.28 -5.22 -11.48
C THR A 162 -13.28 -4.52 -10.56
N ALA A 163 -13.34 -4.91 -9.28
CA ALA A 163 -14.21 -4.28 -8.29
C ALA A 163 -13.90 -2.78 -8.12
N VAL A 164 -12.61 -2.41 -8.01
CA VAL A 164 -12.20 -0.99 -7.91
C VAL A 164 -12.61 -0.22 -9.16
N LYS A 165 -12.35 -0.76 -10.36
CA LYS A 165 -12.72 -0.10 -11.62
C LYS A 165 -14.23 0.11 -11.71
N GLN A 166 -15.02 -0.90 -11.36
CA GLN A 166 -16.48 -0.82 -11.39
C GLN A 166 -17.01 0.22 -10.39
N ALA A 167 -16.46 0.26 -9.17
CA ALA A 167 -16.82 1.26 -8.17
C ALA A 167 -16.57 2.68 -8.69
N ILE A 168 -15.37 2.96 -9.22
CA ILE A 168 -15.01 4.27 -9.75
C ILE A 168 -15.91 4.66 -10.93
N ILE A 169 -16.13 3.77 -11.89
CA ILE A 169 -17.00 4.03 -13.06
C ILE A 169 -18.43 4.36 -12.61
N LYS A 170 -18.98 3.55 -11.69
CA LYS A 170 -20.34 3.75 -11.18
C LYS A 170 -20.48 5.11 -10.50
N LEU A 171 -19.60 5.41 -9.54
CA LEU A 171 -19.65 6.66 -8.78
C LEU A 171 -19.44 7.88 -9.69
N SER A 172 -18.51 7.78 -10.64
CA SER A 172 -18.24 8.84 -11.61
C SER A 172 -19.45 9.15 -12.48
N LYS A 173 -20.17 8.12 -12.93
CA LYS A 173 -21.38 8.26 -13.75
C LYS A 173 -22.55 8.86 -12.95
N GLU A 174 -22.69 8.47 -11.68
CA GLU A 174 -23.84 8.85 -10.86
C GLU A 174 -23.71 10.25 -10.24
N TYR A 175 -22.49 10.64 -9.85
CA TYR A 175 -22.26 11.87 -9.07
C TYR A 175 -21.32 12.87 -9.74
N GLY A 176 -20.76 12.54 -10.91
CA GLY A 176 -19.73 13.32 -11.58
C GLY A 176 -18.34 13.04 -10.98
N PHE A 177 -17.36 12.76 -11.84
CA PHE A 177 -16.00 12.43 -11.40
C PHE A 177 -15.41 13.57 -10.56
N GLN A 178 -14.87 13.21 -9.38
CA GLN A 178 -14.23 14.14 -8.43
C GLN A 178 -15.13 15.26 -7.87
N SER A 179 -16.46 15.14 -7.95
CA SER A 179 -17.35 16.02 -7.19
C SER A 179 -17.29 15.73 -5.68
N ASP A 180 -17.73 16.68 -4.85
CA ASP A 180 -17.84 16.47 -3.40
C ASP A 180 -18.71 15.24 -3.07
N LYS A 181 -19.78 15.04 -3.83
CA LYS A 181 -20.67 13.89 -3.65
C LYS A 181 -20.00 12.59 -4.08
N TYR A 182 -19.20 12.61 -5.14
CA TYR A 182 -18.38 11.46 -5.52
C TYR A 182 -17.45 11.04 -4.38
N PHE A 183 -16.74 11.97 -3.75
CA PHE A 183 -15.82 11.64 -2.66
C PHE A 183 -16.54 11.11 -1.41
N LYS A 184 -17.68 11.70 -1.04
CA LYS A 184 -18.51 11.21 0.09
C LYS A 184 -19.00 9.78 -0.12
N GLU A 185 -19.38 9.42 -1.34
CA GLU A 185 -19.83 8.06 -1.64
C GLU A 185 -18.66 7.09 -1.85
N LEU A 186 -17.53 7.56 -2.40
CA LEU A 186 -16.28 6.80 -2.47
C LEU A 186 -15.81 6.41 -1.07
N GLU A 187 -15.90 7.32 -0.09
CA GLU A 187 -15.51 7.06 1.29
C GLU A 187 -16.23 5.85 1.89
N LYS A 188 -17.55 5.76 1.69
CA LYS A 188 -18.37 4.63 2.16
C LYS A 188 -17.94 3.32 1.50
N VAL A 189 -17.69 3.34 0.19
CA VAL A 189 -17.22 2.16 -0.55
C VAL A 189 -15.81 1.75 -0.09
N SER A 190 -14.94 2.72 0.16
CA SER A 190 -13.58 2.52 0.64
C SER A 190 -13.56 1.87 2.02
N VAL A 191 -14.36 2.35 2.97
CA VAL A 191 -14.47 1.74 4.31
C VAL A 191 -15.03 0.32 4.23
N LYS A 192 -16.04 0.08 3.38
CA LYS A 192 -16.56 -1.26 3.12
C LYS A 192 -15.45 -2.21 2.64
N TYR A 193 -14.70 -1.84 1.61
CA TYR A 193 -13.64 -2.70 1.08
C TYR A 193 -12.44 -2.82 2.02
N TRP A 194 -12.15 -1.80 2.82
CA TRP A 194 -11.15 -1.91 3.88
C TRP A 194 -11.54 -3.02 4.87
N LEU A 195 -12.79 -3.04 5.31
CA LEU A 195 -13.32 -4.07 6.21
C LEU A 195 -13.35 -5.45 5.53
N GLU A 196 -13.89 -5.56 4.31
CA GLU A 196 -14.16 -6.86 3.69
C GLU A 196 -12.89 -7.58 3.19
N TRP A 197 -11.95 -6.84 2.59
CA TRP A 197 -10.79 -7.43 1.93
C TRP A 197 -9.68 -7.80 2.90
N ASP A 198 -9.39 -9.10 3.01
CA ASP A 198 -8.24 -9.62 3.75
C ASP A 198 -6.97 -9.50 2.90
N ARG A 199 -5.93 -8.86 3.46
CA ARG A 199 -4.62 -8.71 2.80
C ARG A 199 -3.95 -10.03 2.45
N ALA A 200 -4.28 -11.14 3.11
CA ALA A 200 -3.76 -12.46 2.79
C ALA A 200 -4.46 -13.11 1.59
N GLU A 201 -5.59 -12.56 1.15
CA GLU A 201 -6.44 -13.16 0.12
C GLU A 201 -6.50 -12.34 -1.17
N ILE A 202 -6.28 -11.03 -1.12
CA ILE A 202 -6.50 -10.14 -2.28
C ILE A 202 -5.31 -10.03 -3.24
N PHE A 203 -4.16 -10.64 -2.93
CA PHE A 203 -2.97 -10.57 -3.76
C PHE A 203 -2.62 -11.92 -4.41
N GLU A 204 -2.10 -11.85 -5.63
CA GLU A 204 -1.21 -12.86 -6.21
C GLU A 204 0.19 -12.62 -5.64
N GLU A 205 0.82 -13.67 -5.12
CA GLU A 205 2.08 -13.60 -4.37
C GLU A 205 3.12 -14.51 -5.05
N THR A 206 4.30 -13.99 -5.34
CA THR A 206 5.41 -14.78 -5.91
C THR A 206 6.69 -14.42 -5.19
N ILE A 207 7.36 -15.40 -4.59
CA ILE A 207 8.62 -15.22 -3.86
C ILE A 207 9.73 -15.95 -4.60
N GLU A 208 10.80 -15.23 -4.87
CA GLU A 208 12.02 -15.75 -5.48
C GLU A 208 13.22 -15.47 -4.55
N HIS A 209 14.21 -16.35 -4.58
CA HIS A 209 15.47 -16.15 -3.87
C HIS A 209 16.49 -15.62 -4.89
N SER A 210 17.11 -14.49 -4.59
CA SER A 210 18.22 -13.99 -5.39
C SER A 210 19.40 -14.96 -5.21
N ASN A 211 19.80 -15.62 -6.30
CA ASN A 211 21.01 -16.47 -6.35
C ASN A 211 22.28 -15.65 -6.11
#